data_AF-A0A409XSK0-F1
#
_entry.id   AF-A0A409XSK0-F1
#
_cell.length_a   1.000
_cell.length_b   1.000
_cell.length_c   1.000
_cell.angle_alpha   90.00
_cell.angle_beta   90.00
_cell.angle_gamma   90.00
#
_symmetry.space_group_name_H-M   'P 1'
#
loop_
_entity.id
_entity.type
_entity.pdbx_description
1 polymer ?
#
loop_
_entity_poly.entity_id
_entity_poly.type
_entity_poly.pdbx_seq_one_letter_code
_entity_poly.pdbx_strand_id
1 'polypeptide(L)'
;MFPLALFPTVPDNLQDMKARDALVYQNTFMKNALIRALNITYEMARKIEAVHPEFCSFLAYMESVCNILSLHLEGDDVFFQTLSLHCNEVAVVNNEIAIAFRKDLNSLLGLIGEWIESPDSYQHARLQDCLKKIESSITEVLHTQMSRFRGDALPNSIDDETLRVLVRGVSSLLSIEPPIDQCFPENMIWFGSRVDIAILLPFCTSHHDPLTSKYWPPVTSDAIEAIPDLARVHPHLWKFAPFDPVTRNATAVAL
;
A
#
# COMPACT_ATOMS: atom_id res chain seq x y z
N MET A 1 8.98 -8.17 -15.61
CA MET A 1 7.83 -8.66 -16.36
C MET A 1 6.73 -8.94 -15.37
N PHE A 2 5.47 -8.59 -15.64
CA PHE A 2 4.36 -9.05 -14.78
C PHE A 2 4.26 -10.59 -14.76
N PRO A 3 4.02 -11.22 -13.60
CA PRO A 3 3.77 -10.59 -12.29
C PRO A 3 5.03 -9.97 -11.68
N LEU A 4 4.87 -8.81 -11.07
CA LEU A 4 5.88 -8.17 -10.23
C LEU A 4 6.24 -9.10 -9.05
N ALA A 5 7.53 -9.20 -8.75
CA ALA A 5 8.04 -10.05 -7.68
C ALA A 5 7.73 -9.45 -6.31
N LEU A 6 7.35 -10.32 -5.36
CA LEU A 6 7.13 -9.93 -3.97
C LEU A 6 8.46 -9.82 -3.21
N PHE A 7 8.52 -8.91 -2.25
CA PHE A 7 9.63 -8.80 -1.30
C PHE A 7 9.58 -9.92 -0.25
N PRO A 8 10.74 -10.35 0.29
CA PRO A 8 10.81 -11.32 1.38
C PRO A 8 10.08 -10.83 2.64
N THR A 9 9.33 -11.73 3.29
CA THR A 9 8.53 -11.45 4.49
C THR A 9 9.04 -12.25 5.70
N VAL A 10 8.46 -11.99 6.87
CA VAL A 10 8.69 -12.75 8.12
C VAL A 10 7.36 -13.08 8.79
N PRO A 11 7.20 -14.25 9.43
CA PRO A 11 5.96 -14.63 10.13
C PRO A 11 5.79 -13.94 11.49
N ASP A 12 6.82 -13.26 11.97
CA ASP A 12 6.92 -12.71 13.32
C ASP A 12 5.96 -11.54 13.58
N ASN A 13 5.70 -11.31 14.88
CA ASN A 13 4.99 -10.14 15.33
C ASN A 13 5.94 -8.94 15.37
N LEU A 14 5.73 -7.97 14.47
CA LEU A 14 6.59 -6.80 14.35
C LEU A 14 6.62 -5.93 15.61
N GLN A 15 5.59 -6.01 16.47
CA GLN A 15 5.55 -5.24 17.74
C GLN A 15 6.58 -5.75 18.76
N ASP A 16 6.98 -7.02 18.66
CA ASP A 16 7.94 -7.65 19.57
C ASP A 16 9.40 -7.48 19.08
N MET A 17 9.59 -6.92 17.89
CA MET A 17 10.90 -6.65 17.29
C MET A 17 11.47 -5.30 17.73
N LYS A 18 12.78 -5.09 17.51
CA LYS A 18 13.37 -3.74 17.52
C LYS A 18 12.78 -2.95 16.36
N ALA A 19 12.48 -1.67 16.56
CA ALA A 19 11.84 -0.83 15.54
C ALA A 19 12.66 -0.75 14.26
N ARG A 20 13.99 -0.71 14.44
CA ARG A 20 14.99 -0.73 13.37
C ARG A 20 14.86 -1.95 12.46
N ASP A 21 14.55 -3.10 13.03
CA ASP A 21 14.39 -4.35 12.30
C ASP A 21 12.95 -4.52 11.79
N ALA A 22 11.96 -4.01 12.54
CA ALA A 22 10.54 -4.08 12.18
C ALA A 22 10.19 -3.21 10.96
N LEU A 23 10.83 -2.03 10.81
CA LEU A 23 10.48 -1.02 9.81
C LEU A 23 10.49 -1.57 8.38
N VAL A 24 11.51 -2.37 8.03
CA VAL A 24 11.62 -2.96 6.69
C VAL A 24 10.45 -3.91 6.42
N TYR A 25 10.05 -4.72 7.39
CA TYR A 25 8.97 -5.69 7.22
C TYR A 25 7.59 -5.03 7.20
N GLN A 26 7.38 -3.99 8.02
CA GLN A 26 6.15 -3.20 7.97
C GLN A 26 5.92 -2.63 6.57
N ASN A 27 6.97 -2.08 5.95
CA ASN A 27 6.93 -1.56 4.59
C ASN A 27 6.80 -2.67 3.54
N THR A 28 7.48 -3.81 3.76
CA THR A 28 7.39 -4.99 2.90
C THR A 28 5.95 -5.47 2.77
N PHE A 29 5.21 -5.61 3.88
CA PHE A 29 3.83 -6.08 3.85
C PHE A 29 2.91 -5.17 3.03
N MET A 30 2.97 -3.86 3.25
CA MET A 30 2.18 -2.89 2.47
C MET A 30 2.56 -2.90 0.99
N LYS A 31 3.86 -2.90 0.67
CA LYS A 31 4.33 -2.95 -0.73
C LYS A 31 3.96 -4.25 -1.42
N ASN A 32 3.99 -5.39 -0.71
CA ASN A 32 3.53 -6.66 -1.25
C ASN A 32 2.02 -6.69 -1.51
N ALA A 33 1.21 -6.06 -0.65
CA ALA A 33 -0.23 -5.89 -0.88
C ALA A 33 -0.50 -5.07 -2.16
N LEU A 34 0.23 -3.97 -2.35
CA LEU A 34 0.17 -3.15 -3.57
C LEU A 34 0.63 -3.92 -4.82
N ILE A 35 1.73 -4.66 -4.73
CA ILE A 35 2.22 -5.50 -5.83
C ILE A 35 1.19 -6.55 -6.22
N ARG A 36 0.55 -7.22 -5.25
CA ARG A 36 -0.53 -8.18 -5.52
C ARG A 36 -1.69 -7.53 -6.25
N ALA A 37 -2.12 -6.34 -5.81
CA ALA A 37 -3.20 -5.60 -6.44
C ALA A 37 -2.88 -5.21 -7.91
N LEU A 38 -1.64 -4.79 -8.19
CA LEU A 38 -1.20 -4.52 -9.56
C LEU A 38 -1.12 -5.78 -10.42
N ASN A 39 -0.65 -6.89 -9.85
CA ASN A 39 -0.59 -8.18 -10.55
C ASN A 39 -2.00 -8.67 -10.94
N ILE A 40 -2.96 -8.55 -10.02
CA ILE A 40 -4.38 -8.84 -10.28
C ILE A 40 -4.93 -7.91 -11.36
N THR A 41 -4.63 -6.62 -11.28
CA THR A 41 -5.06 -5.66 -12.30
C THR A 41 -4.57 -6.05 -13.69
N TYR A 42 -3.29 -6.43 -13.81
CA TYR A 42 -2.70 -6.89 -15.05
C TYR A 42 -3.33 -8.19 -15.59
N GLU A 43 -3.69 -9.09 -14.68
CA GLU A 43 -4.33 -10.36 -15.03
C GLU A 43 -5.78 -10.15 -15.46
N MET A 44 -6.57 -9.40 -14.69
CA MET A 44 -7.99 -9.15 -14.93
C MET A 44 -8.23 -8.28 -16.16
N ALA A 45 -7.28 -7.41 -16.53
CA ALA A 45 -7.35 -6.59 -17.74
C ALA A 45 -7.77 -7.38 -18.99
N ARG A 46 -7.27 -8.61 -19.18
CA ARG A 46 -7.61 -9.42 -20.36
C ARG A 46 -8.96 -10.13 -20.26
N LYS A 47 -9.51 -10.25 -19.05
CA LYS A 47 -10.75 -11.02 -18.76
C LYS A 47 -11.98 -10.12 -18.75
N ILE A 48 -11.81 -8.82 -18.60
CA ILE A 48 -12.88 -7.85 -18.46
C ILE A 48 -12.88 -6.94 -19.68
N GLU A 49 -13.94 -7.03 -20.49
CA GLU A 49 -14.21 -6.13 -21.61
C GLU A 49 -15.16 -5.01 -21.18
N ALA A 50 -15.33 -3.96 -22.01
CA ALA A 50 -16.21 -2.82 -21.73
C ALA A 50 -17.66 -3.23 -21.41
N VAL A 51 -18.14 -4.30 -22.07
CA VAL A 51 -19.50 -4.84 -21.90
C VAL A 51 -19.63 -5.82 -20.73
N HIS A 52 -18.51 -6.13 -20.05
CA HIS A 52 -18.52 -7.11 -18.96
C HIS A 52 -19.31 -6.56 -17.76
N PRO A 53 -20.17 -7.34 -17.09
CA PRO A 53 -20.99 -6.86 -15.97
C PRO A 53 -20.17 -6.22 -14.83
N GLU A 54 -18.93 -6.69 -14.67
CA GLU A 54 -17.99 -6.23 -13.63
C GLU A 54 -17.10 -5.08 -14.07
N PHE A 55 -17.26 -4.54 -15.29
CA PHE A 55 -16.36 -3.53 -15.85
C PHE A 55 -16.24 -2.29 -14.97
N CYS A 56 -17.37 -1.68 -14.58
CA CYS A 56 -17.34 -0.49 -13.71
C CYS A 56 -16.70 -0.77 -12.35
N SER A 57 -16.95 -1.96 -11.79
CA SER A 57 -16.35 -2.35 -10.51
C SER A 57 -14.84 -2.53 -10.63
N PHE A 58 -14.37 -3.06 -11.76
CA PHE A 58 -12.96 -3.23 -12.06
C PHE A 58 -12.24 -1.89 -12.22
N LEU A 59 -12.86 -0.92 -12.92
CA LEU A 59 -12.30 0.44 -13.03
C LEU A 59 -12.17 1.10 -11.64
N ALA A 60 -13.22 1.01 -10.80
CA ALA A 60 -13.19 1.55 -9.44
C ALA A 60 -12.12 0.87 -8.56
N TYR A 61 -11.92 -0.44 -8.73
CA TYR A 61 -10.83 -1.18 -8.09
C TYR A 61 -9.47 -0.66 -8.53
N MET A 62 -9.22 -0.52 -9.84
CA MET A 62 -7.95 -0.01 -10.35
C MET A 62 -7.65 1.42 -9.88
N GLU A 63 -8.65 2.29 -9.90
CA GLU A 63 -8.55 3.65 -9.39
C GLU A 63 -8.14 3.64 -7.91
N SER A 64 -8.81 2.83 -7.09
CA SER A 64 -8.49 2.67 -5.67
C SER A 64 -7.06 2.17 -5.46
N VAL A 65 -6.61 1.16 -6.22
CA VAL A 65 -5.23 0.65 -6.17
C VAL A 65 -4.23 1.75 -6.50
N CYS A 66 -4.46 2.52 -7.57
CA CYS A 66 -3.57 3.60 -7.98
C CYS A 66 -3.52 4.72 -6.94
N ASN A 67 -4.65 5.07 -6.33
CA ASN A 67 -4.74 6.08 -5.27
C ASN A 67 -3.99 5.64 -4.01
N ILE A 68 -4.18 4.40 -3.55
CA ILE A 68 -3.45 3.86 -2.38
C ILE A 68 -1.95 3.79 -2.67
N LEU A 69 -1.55 3.39 -3.88
CA LEU A 69 -0.14 3.36 -4.29
C LEU A 69 0.49 4.76 -4.29
N SER A 70 -0.20 5.74 -4.89
CA SER A 70 0.25 7.14 -4.92
C SER A 70 0.43 7.67 -3.50
N LEU A 71 -0.56 7.43 -2.65
CA LEU A 71 -0.54 7.83 -1.26
C LEU A 71 0.59 7.14 -0.47
N HIS A 72 0.84 5.85 -0.70
CA HIS A 72 1.95 5.15 -0.06
C HIS A 72 3.31 5.75 -0.39
N LEU A 73 3.52 6.12 -1.65
CA LEU A 73 4.77 6.77 -2.06
C LEU A 73 4.93 8.16 -1.46
N GLU A 74 3.84 8.91 -1.31
CA GLU A 74 3.89 10.19 -0.58
C GLU A 74 4.17 9.96 0.90
N GLY A 75 3.58 8.94 1.53
CA GLY A 75 3.83 8.58 2.93
C GLY A 75 5.28 8.23 3.19
N ASP A 76 5.91 7.48 2.29
CA ASP A 76 7.34 7.17 2.36
C ASP A 76 8.20 8.44 2.28
N ASP A 77 7.87 9.39 1.40
CA ASP A 77 8.59 10.67 1.30
C ASP A 77 8.45 11.49 2.59
N VAL A 78 7.24 11.58 3.13
CA VAL A 78 6.96 12.26 4.40
C VAL A 78 7.76 11.61 5.52
N PHE A 79 7.78 10.28 5.61
CA PHE A 79 8.56 9.55 6.61
C PHE A 79 10.05 9.94 6.54
N PHE A 80 10.67 9.90 5.35
CA PHE A 80 12.08 10.24 5.21
C PHE A 80 12.37 11.73 5.44
N GLN A 81 11.45 12.62 5.07
CA GLN A 81 11.56 14.04 5.39
C GLN A 81 11.54 14.25 6.91
N THR A 82 10.58 13.65 7.62
CA THR A 82 10.54 13.72 9.08
C THR A 82 11.79 13.12 9.70
N LEU A 83 12.24 11.96 9.23
CA LEU A 83 13.45 11.31 9.72
C LEU A 83 14.68 12.23 9.61
N SER A 84 14.79 12.99 8.50
CA SER A 84 15.88 13.97 8.31
C SER A 84 15.84 15.15 9.30
N LEU A 85 14.67 15.49 9.85
CA LEU A 85 14.56 16.50 10.91
C LEU A 85 15.12 16.01 12.25
N HIS A 86 15.09 14.69 12.47
CA HIS A 86 15.62 14.06 13.68
C HIS A 86 17.06 13.58 13.53
N CYS A 87 17.54 13.42 12.31
CA CYS A 87 18.89 12.94 12.04
C CYS A 87 19.49 13.55 10.77
N ASN A 88 20.48 14.42 10.96
CA ASN A 88 21.21 15.11 9.87
C ASN A 88 21.98 14.15 8.94
N GLU A 89 22.19 12.89 9.34
CA GLU A 89 22.84 11.87 8.51
C GLU A 89 21.89 11.33 7.42
N VAL A 90 20.58 11.55 7.56
CA VAL A 90 19.59 11.15 6.55
C VAL A 90 19.49 12.22 5.47
N ALA A 91 20.16 12.00 4.35
CA ALA A 91 19.96 12.83 3.17
C ALA A 91 18.56 12.60 2.59
N VAL A 92 17.80 13.69 2.38
CA VAL A 92 16.62 13.67 1.52
C VAL A 92 17.09 13.59 0.08
N VAL A 93 17.10 12.39 -0.47
CA VAL A 93 17.48 12.16 -1.86
C VAL A 93 16.31 12.53 -2.75
N ASN A 94 16.52 13.46 -3.68
CA ASN A 94 15.58 13.70 -4.76
C ASN A 94 15.55 12.45 -5.66
N ASN A 95 14.42 11.74 -5.67
CA ASN A 95 14.28 10.51 -6.42
C ASN A 95 13.61 10.81 -7.78
N GLU A 96 14.42 11.13 -8.79
CA GLU A 96 13.96 11.42 -10.15
C GLU A 96 13.11 10.26 -10.72
N ILE A 97 13.44 9.02 -10.36
CA ILE A 97 12.69 7.83 -10.77
C ILE A 97 11.31 7.82 -10.10
N ALA A 98 11.20 8.22 -8.82
CA ALA A 98 9.90 8.35 -8.16
C ALA A 98 9.04 9.46 -8.80
N ILE A 99 9.65 10.57 -9.23
CA ILE A 99 8.94 11.63 -9.97
C ILE A 99 8.42 11.10 -11.31
N ALA A 100 9.28 10.41 -12.07
CA ALA A 100 8.90 9.79 -13.34
C ALA A 100 7.78 8.76 -13.14
N PHE A 101 7.89 7.92 -12.12
CA PHE A 101 6.86 6.93 -11.77
C PHE A 101 5.52 7.60 -11.42
N ARG A 102 5.52 8.66 -10.60
CA ARG A 102 4.29 9.40 -10.27
C ARG A 102 3.61 9.98 -11.51
N LYS A 103 4.40 10.49 -12.47
CA LYS A 103 3.86 10.97 -13.75
C LYS A 103 3.20 9.84 -14.53
N ASP A 104 3.82 8.67 -14.60
CA ASP A 104 3.25 7.52 -15.29
C ASP A 104 2.00 6.98 -14.56
N LEU A 105 1.99 6.95 -13.22
CA LEU A 105 0.84 6.58 -12.41
C LEU A 105 -0.34 7.54 -12.62
N ASN A 106 -0.07 8.85 -12.64
CA ASN A 106 -1.09 9.86 -12.96
C ASN A 106 -1.62 9.71 -14.39
N SER A 107 -0.76 9.29 -15.33
CA SER A 107 -1.20 9.00 -16.70
C SER A 107 -2.15 7.80 -16.71
N LEU A 108 -1.86 6.74 -15.95
CA LEU A 108 -2.75 5.59 -15.80
C LEU A 108 -4.09 5.98 -15.15
N LEU A 109 -4.08 6.80 -14.09
CA LEU A 109 -5.30 7.34 -13.48
C LEU A 109 -6.13 8.14 -14.49
N GLY A 110 -5.49 8.96 -15.32
CA GLY A 110 -6.16 9.68 -16.40
C GLY A 110 -6.86 8.74 -17.39
N LEU A 111 -6.21 7.64 -17.78
CA LEU A 111 -6.83 6.62 -18.63
C LEU A 111 -8.01 5.91 -17.96
N ILE A 112 -7.90 5.61 -16.67
CA ILE A 112 -9.00 5.01 -15.92
C ILE A 112 -10.19 5.99 -15.91
N GLY A 113 -9.95 7.28 -15.68
CA GLY A 113 -10.97 8.32 -15.78
C GLY A 113 -11.63 8.38 -17.17
N GLU A 114 -10.84 8.35 -18.25
CA GLU A 114 -11.36 8.27 -19.63
C GLU A 114 -12.31 7.06 -19.81
N TRP A 115 -11.96 5.90 -19.27
CA TRP A 115 -12.77 4.68 -19.38
C TRP A 115 -14.00 4.66 -18.48
N ILE A 116 -13.96 5.38 -17.35
CA ILE A 116 -15.15 5.59 -16.50
C ILE A 116 -16.16 6.44 -17.26
N GLU A 117 -15.71 7.51 -17.92
CA GLU A 117 -16.57 8.41 -18.69
C GLU A 117 -17.03 7.80 -20.02
N SER A 118 -16.17 6.99 -20.65
CA SER A 118 -16.41 6.36 -21.95
C SER A 118 -15.98 4.88 -21.95
N PRO A 119 -16.81 3.98 -21.39
CA PRO A 119 -16.51 2.55 -21.31
C PRO A 119 -16.13 1.90 -22.63
N ASP A 120 -16.79 2.28 -23.73
CA ASP A 120 -16.56 1.72 -25.07
C ASP A 120 -15.16 2.03 -25.62
N SER A 121 -14.45 3.00 -25.04
CA SER A 121 -13.06 3.32 -25.40
C SER A 121 -12.02 2.42 -24.70
N TYR A 122 -12.47 1.53 -23.81
CA TYR A 122 -11.60 0.61 -23.09
C TYR A 122 -10.89 -0.37 -24.02
N GLN A 123 -9.58 -0.49 -23.82
CA GLN A 123 -8.75 -1.46 -24.53
C GLN A 123 -7.81 -2.13 -23.54
N HIS A 124 -8.01 -3.43 -23.31
CA HIS A 124 -7.17 -4.20 -22.39
C HIS A 124 -5.69 -4.14 -22.75
N ALA A 125 -5.35 -4.10 -24.05
CA ALA A 125 -3.97 -3.95 -24.53
C ALA A 125 -3.36 -2.62 -24.07
N ARG A 126 -4.11 -1.51 -24.17
CA ARG A 126 -3.67 -0.17 -23.72
C ARG A 126 -3.39 -0.16 -22.21
N LEU A 127 -4.24 -0.80 -21.41
CA LEU A 127 -4.01 -0.97 -19.97
C LEU A 127 -2.74 -1.79 -19.68
N GLN A 128 -2.59 -2.95 -20.32
CA GLN A 128 -1.42 -3.81 -20.12
C GLN A 128 -0.13 -3.12 -20.56
N ASP A 129 -0.14 -2.36 -21.64
CA ASP A 129 1.02 -1.61 -22.11
C ASP A 129 1.38 -0.47 -21.15
N CYS A 130 0.39 0.21 -20.55
CA CYS A 130 0.64 1.18 -19.50
C CYS A 130 1.25 0.52 -18.26
N LEU A 131 0.71 -0.62 -17.81
CA LEU A 131 1.26 -1.38 -16.69
C LEU A 131 2.70 -1.85 -16.97
N LYS A 132 2.98 -2.37 -18.16
CA LYS A 132 4.35 -2.74 -18.58
C LYS A 132 5.30 -1.54 -18.61
N LYS A 133 4.81 -0.37 -19.05
CA LYS A 133 5.61 0.86 -19.07
C LYS A 133 6.03 1.29 -17.66
N ILE A 134 5.14 1.17 -16.67
CA ILE A 134 5.43 1.54 -15.29
C ILE A 134 6.22 0.48 -14.53
N GLU A 135 6.36 -0.72 -15.09
CA GLU A 135 6.92 -1.89 -14.40
C GLU A 135 8.37 -1.67 -13.93
N SER A 136 9.23 -1.13 -14.80
CA SER A 136 10.62 -0.89 -14.45
C SER A 136 10.75 0.20 -13.39
N SER A 137 10.01 1.30 -13.56
CA SER A 137 10.06 2.44 -12.64
C SER A 137 9.47 2.11 -11.27
N ILE A 138 8.36 1.37 -11.20
CA ILE A 138 7.80 0.93 -9.90
C ILE A 138 8.76 -0.03 -9.20
N THR A 139 9.34 -0.99 -9.93
CA THR A 139 10.28 -1.96 -9.34
C THR A 139 11.48 -1.21 -8.76
N GLU A 140 12.06 -0.30 -9.53
CA GLU A 140 13.21 0.50 -9.09
C GLU A 140 12.88 1.40 -7.89
N VAL A 141 11.73 2.08 -7.89
CA VAL A 141 11.27 2.91 -6.76
C VAL A 141 11.11 2.07 -5.50
N LEU A 142 10.36 0.98 -5.58
CA LEU A 142 10.08 0.13 -4.42
C LEU A 142 11.36 -0.50 -3.89
N HIS A 143 12.24 -1.03 -4.74
CA HIS A 143 13.53 -1.59 -4.30
C HIS A 143 14.45 -0.53 -3.68
N THR A 144 14.48 0.67 -4.25
CA THR A 144 15.26 1.79 -3.70
C THR A 144 14.74 2.17 -2.31
N GLN A 145 13.43 2.34 -2.15
CA GLN A 145 12.82 2.61 -0.85
C GLN A 145 13.10 1.48 0.14
N MET A 146 12.94 0.23 -0.26
CA MET A 146 13.22 -0.93 0.59
C MET A 146 14.67 -0.98 1.08
N SER A 147 15.63 -0.61 0.24
CA SER A 147 17.04 -0.54 0.66
C SER A 147 17.27 0.49 1.77
N ARG A 148 16.49 1.58 1.78
CA ARG A 148 16.58 2.67 2.78
C ARG A 148 15.86 2.33 4.09
N PHE A 149 14.89 1.42 4.05
CA PHE A 149 14.18 0.95 5.25
C PHE A 149 14.94 -0.12 6.03
N ARG A 150 16.04 -0.66 5.50
CA ARG A 150 16.85 -1.65 6.21
C ARG A 150 17.47 -1.05 7.46
N GLY A 151 17.49 -1.85 8.53
CA GLY A 151 18.00 -1.40 9.83
C GLY A 151 19.45 -0.89 9.81
N ASP A 152 20.29 -1.45 8.93
CA ASP A 152 21.69 -1.04 8.73
C ASP A 152 21.87 0.20 7.85
N ALA A 153 20.84 0.59 7.09
CA ALA A 153 20.82 1.82 6.31
C ALA A 153 20.37 3.05 7.13
N LEU A 154 19.75 2.82 8.30
CA LEU A 154 19.33 3.88 9.20
C LEU A 154 20.51 4.35 10.08
N PRO A 155 20.67 5.65 10.32
CA PRO A 155 21.71 6.17 11.22
C PRO A 155 21.66 5.56 12.62
N ASN A 156 22.82 5.22 13.19
CA ASN A 156 22.92 4.67 14.55
C ASN A 156 22.57 5.70 15.64
N SER A 157 22.55 6.99 15.28
CA SER A 157 22.19 8.10 16.16
C SER A 157 20.69 8.17 16.49
N ILE A 158 19.84 7.48 15.72
CA ILE A 158 18.40 7.38 16.00
C ILE A 158 18.16 6.21 16.96
N ASP A 159 17.68 6.53 18.15
CA ASP A 159 17.30 5.54 19.15
C ASP A 159 16.03 4.77 18.75
N ASP A 160 15.83 3.61 19.37
CA ASP A 160 14.74 2.70 19.01
C ASP A 160 13.37 3.31 19.31
N GLU A 161 13.22 4.11 20.37
CA GLU A 161 11.93 4.70 20.74
C GLU A 161 11.52 5.79 19.76
N THR A 162 12.44 6.68 19.39
CA THR A 162 12.21 7.67 18.33
C THR A 162 11.78 6.97 17.04
N LEU A 163 12.42 5.86 16.68
CA LEU A 163 12.03 5.10 15.50
C LEU A 163 10.68 4.38 15.67
N ARG A 164 10.35 3.86 16.86
CA ARG A 164 9.01 3.30 17.16
C ARG A 164 7.95 4.36 16.96
N VAL A 165 8.15 5.56 17.48
CA VAL A 165 7.25 6.70 17.29
C VAL A 165 7.11 6.97 15.80
N LEU A 166 8.20 7.13 15.04
CA LEU A 166 8.12 7.40 13.60
C LEU A 166 7.44 6.28 12.79
N VAL A 167 7.67 5.00 13.13
CA VAL A 167 6.99 3.84 12.51
C VAL A 167 5.50 3.84 12.84
N ARG A 168 5.16 4.24 14.07
CA ARG A 168 3.80 4.49 14.55
C ARG A 168 3.30 5.89 14.16
N GLY A 169 4.08 6.70 13.44
CA GLY A 169 3.87 8.06 12.93
C GLY A 169 4.04 9.27 13.90
N VAL A 170 3.98 10.46 13.30
CA VAL A 170 4.67 11.71 13.69
C VAL A 170 3.82 12.70 14.51
N SER A 171 2.50 12.56 14.59
CA SER A 171 1.59 13.50 15.26
C SER A 171 1.76 13.51 16.79
N SER A 172 2.22 12.41 17.38
CA SER A 172 2.62 12.36 18.80
C SER A 172 3.78 13.29 19.17
N LEU A 173 4.55 13.83 18.22
CA LEU A 173 5.64 14.77 18.51
C LEU A 173 5.19 16.25 18.57
N LEU A 174 3.95 16.54 18.14
CA LEU A 174 3.36 17.89 18.17
C LEU A 174 2.17 18.01 19.12
N SER A 175 1.72 16.91 19.72
CA SER A 175 0.61 16.90 20.69
C SER A 175 1.13 16.50 22.07
N ILE A 176 0.88 17.37 23.06
CA ILE A 176 1.10 17.09 24.48
C ILE A 176 0.06 16.01 24.86
N GLU A 177 0.51 14.76 24.90
CA GLU A 177 -0.16 13.55 25.42
C GLU A 177 -1.48 13.09 24.75
N PRO A 178 -1.43 12.07 23.87
CA PRO A 178 -2.47 11.05 23.82
C PRO A 178 -2.10 9.88 24.77
N PRO A 179 -3.09 9.25 25.43
CA PRO A 179 -2.84 8.11 26.31
C PRO A 179 -2.28 6.91 25.54
N ILE A 180 -1.37 6.18 26.20
CA ILE A 180 -0.57 5.04 25.70
C ILE A 180 -1.41 3.87 25.16
N ASP A 181 -2.72 3.85 25.44
CA ASP A 181 -3.58 2.68 25.21
C ASP A 181 -4.33 2.70 23.87
N GLN A 182 -4.13 3.72 23.01
CA GLN A 182 -4.73 3.79 21.66
C GLN A 182 -3.68 4.06 20.59
N CYS A 183 -2.79 3.09 20.37
CA CYS A 183 -1.73 3.20 19.38
C CYS A 183 -2.16 2.58 18.04
N PHE A 184 -2.97 3.29 17.26
CA PHE A 184 -3.02 3.01 15.82
C PHE A 184 -1.68 3.42 15.21
N PRO A 185 -1.07 2.64 14.30
CA PRO A 185 0.08 3.13 13.55
C PRO A 185 -0.40 4.34 12.75
N GLU A 186 0.01 5.55 13.08
CA GLU A 186 -0.45 6.79 12.46
C GLU A 186 -0.08 6.89 10.98
N ASN A 187 0.77 6.01 10.43
CA ASN A 187 0.77 5.80 8.97
C ASN A 187 -0.66 5.49 8.51
N MET A 188 -1.37 4.57 9.16
CA MET A 188 -2.80 4.31 8.92
C MET A 188 -3.70 5.51 9.23
N ILE A 189 -3.33 6.41 10.15
CA ILE A 189 -4.08 7.66 10.43
C ILE A 189 -3.87 8.68 9.30
N TRP A 190 -2.63 8.88 8.85
CA TRP A 190 -2.29 9.74 7.72
C TRP A 190 -2.95 9.21 6.44
N PHE A 191 -2.87 7.89 6.21
CA PHE A 191 -3.61 7.24 5.14
C PHE A 191 -5.13 7.41 5.32
N GLY A 192 -5.68 7.15 6.50
CA GLY A 192 -7.12 7.28 6.79
C GLY A 192 -7.65 8.71 6.73
N SER A 193 -6.77 9.72 6.85
CA SER A 193 -7.11 11.13 6.66
C SER A 193 -7.22 11.53 5.18
N ARG A 194 -6.67 10.70 4.28
CA ARG A 194 -6.57 10.98 2.84
C ARG A 194 -7.25 9.95 1.96
N VAL A 195 -7.51 8.77 2.51
CA VAL A 195 -8.24 7.66 1.90
C VAL A 195 -9.31 7.22 2.88
N ASP A 196 -10.49 6.96 2.36
CA ASP A 196 -11.60 6.38 3.12
C ASP A 196 -11.12 5.14 3.89
N ILE A 197 -11.27 5.14 5.21
CA ILE A 197 -10.87 4.01 6.06
C ILE A 197 -11.62 2.73 5.66
N ALA A 198 -12.82 2.86 5.08
CA ALA A 198 -13.59 1.77 4.52
C ALA A 198 -12.97 1.16 3.25
N ILE A 199 -11.96 1.81 2.67
CA ILE A 199 -11.11 1.28 1.60
C ILE A 199 -9.79 0.77 2.18
N LEU A 200 -9.08 1.58 2.97
CA LEU A 200 -7.72 1.27 3.41
C LEU A 200 -7.63 -0.03 4.22
N LEU A 201 -8.46 -0.20 5.25
CA LEU A 201 -8.35 -1.35 6.13
C LEU A 201 -8.77 -2.66 5.45
N PRO A 202 -9.91 -2.71 4.72
CA PRO A 202 -10.23 -3.86 3.87
C PRO A 202 -9.17 -4.11 2.79
N PHE A 203 -8.56 -3.08 2.20
CA PHE A 203 -7.46 -3.27 1.24
C PHE A 203 -6.29 -4.03 1.85
N CYS A 204 -5.81 -3.60 3.02
CA CYS A 204 -4.72 -4.29 3.73
C CYS A 204 -5.07 -5.76 4.00
N THR A 205 -6.25 -6.04 4.57
CA THR A 205 -6.63 -7.41 4.93
C THR A 205 -6.90 -8.32 3.73
N SER A 206 -7.43 -7.76 2.63
CA SER A 206 -7.77 -8.52 1.42
C SER A 206 -6.59 -8.75 0.49
N HIS A 207 -5.49 -8.00 0.61
CA HIS A 207 -4.31 -8.13 -0.26
C HIS A 207 -3.06 -8.68 0.44
N HIS A 208 -3.10 -8.81 1.77
CA HIS A 208 -2.03 -9.46 2.51
C HIS A 208 -2.28 -10.95 2.71
N ASP A 209 -1.19 -11.71 2.55
CA ASP A 209 -1.21 -13.16 2.69
C ASP A 209 -1.14 -13.56 4.17
N PRO A 210 -2.21 -14.13 4.74
CA PRO A 210 -2.22 -14.51 6.15
C PRO A 210 -1.18 -15.58 6.48
N LEU A 211 -0.68 -16.35 5.50
CA LEU A 211 0.39 -17.33 5.72
C LEU A 211 1.76 -16.68 5.90
N THR A 212 1.95 -15.47 5.37
CA THR A 212 3.24 -14.75 5.50
C THR A 212 3.37 -14.03 6.83
N SER A 213 2.26 -13.56 7.41
CA SER A 213 2.19 -13.11 8.80
C SER A 213 0.73 -12.97 9.24
N LYS A 214 0.36 -13.59 10.36
CA LYS A 214 -0.98 -13.43 10.95
C LYS A 214 -1.16 -12.11 11.70
N TYR A 215 -0.07 -11.41 12.01
CA TYR A 215 -0.04 -10.21 12.84
C TYR A 215 -0.22 -8.91 12.05
N TRP A 216 -0.21 -8.97 10.72
CA TRP A 216 -0.42 -7.81 9.85
C TRP A 216 -1.83 -7.83 9.22
N PRO A 217 -2.50 -6.66 9.10
CA PRO A 217 -2.06 -5.34 9.57
C PRO A 217 -2.14 -5.20 11.11
N PRO A 218 -1.24 -4.43 11.74
CA PRO A 218 -1.26 -4.22 13.18
C PRO A 218 -2.38 -3.24 13.55
N VAL A 219 -3.57 -3.78 13.76
CA VAL A 219 -4.78 -3.03 14.13
C VAL A 219 -5.37 -3.54 15.44
N THR A 220 -6.15 -2.70 16.12
CA THR A 220 -6.82 -3.04 17.37
C THR A 220 -7.92 -4.08 17.17
N SER A 221 -8.37 -4.73 18.24
CA SER A 221 -9.54 -5.63 18.21
C SER A 221 -10.77 -4.94 17.62
N ASP A 222 -11.04 -3.71 18.04
CA ASP A 222 -12.19 -2.93 17.60
C ASP A 222 -12.13 -2.65 16.09
N ALA A 223 -10.93 -2.39 15.57
CA ALA A 223 -10.72 -2.22 14.14
C ALA A 223 -10.97 -3.52 13.36
N ILE A 224 -10.57 -4.68 13.89
CA ILE A 224 -10.87 -6.00 13.32
C ILE A 224 -12.38 -6.24 13.30
N GLU A 225 -13.07 -5.93 14.40
CA GLU A 225 -14.53 -6.07 14.52
C GLU A 225 -15.29 -5.16 13.56
N ALA A 226 -14.73 -3.99 13.21
CA ALA A 226 -15.31 -3.06 12.24
C ALA A 226 -15.12 -3.47 10.77
N ILE A 227 -14.17 -4.36 10.44
CA ILE A 227 -13.85 -4.74 9.05
C ILE A 227 -15.08 -5.19 8.25
N PRO A 228 -16.00 -6.03 8.79
CA PRO A 228 -17.21 -6.41 8.05
C PRO A 228 -18.09 -5.23 7.65
N ASP A 229 -18.24 -4.22 8.51
CA ASP A 229 -19.02 -3.02 8.22
C ASP A 229 -18.31 -2.14 7.18
N LEU A 230 -16.99 -1.95 7.33
CA LEU A 230 -16.15 -1.20 6.42
C LEU A 230 -16.15 -1.82 5.01
N ALA A 231 -15.96 -3.15 4.91
CA ALA A 231 -15.95 -3.85 3.64
C ALA A 231 -17.30 -3.76 2.90
N ARG A 232 -18.41 -3.64 3.65
CA ARG A 232 -19.76 -3.46 3.09
C ARG A 232 -20.03 -2.09 2.49
N VAL A 233 -19.20 -1.09 2.74
CA VAL A 233 -19.31 0.24 2.10
C VAL A 233 -18.98 0.14 0.61
N HIS A 234 -17.92 -0.62 0.26
CA HIS A 234 -17.42 -0.78 -1.11
C HIS A 234 -17.33 -2.25 -1.55
N PRO A 235 -18.42 -3.04 -1.48
CA PRO A 235 -18.37 -4.50 -1.65
C PRO A 235 -17.91 -4.92 -3.04
N HIS A 236 -18.07 -4.03 -4.02
CA HIS A 236 -17.68 -4.27 -5.40
C HIS A 236 -16.16 -4.21 -5.62
N LEU A 237 -15.37 -3.63 -4.72
CA LEU A 237 -13.91 -3.60 -4.86
C LEU A 237 -13.29 -4.95 -4.50
N TRP A 238 -13.82 -5.60 -3.46
CA TRP A 238 -13.18 -6.78 -2.84
C TRP A 238 -13.32 -8.06 -3.66
N LYS A 239 -14.22 -8.09 -4.66
CA LYS A 239 -14.37 -9.25 -5.56
C LYS A 239 -13.12 -9.52 -6.41
N PHE A 240 -12.28 -8.50 -6.60
CA PHE A 240 -11.00 -8.63 -7.31
C PHE A 240 -9.83 -8.92 -6.38
N ALA A 241 -10.01 -8.79 -5.06
CA ALA A 241 -8.93 -9.00 -4.12
C ALA A 241 -8.58 -10.50 -3.99
N PRO A 242 -7.32 -10.85 -3.69
CA PRO A 242 -6.91 -12.25 -3.59
C PRO A 242 -7.48 -12.95 -2.35
N PHE A 243 -7.81 -12.20 -1.30
CA PHE A 243 -8.42 -12.72 -0.08
C PHE A 243 -9.69 -11.94 0.25
N ASP A 244 -10.65 -12.64 0.86
CA ASP A 244 -11.83 -11.99 1.42
C ASP A 244 -11.41 -11.12 2.62
N PRO A 245 -11.80 -9.83 2.69
CA PRO A 245 -11.31 -8.92 3.73
C PRO A 245 -11.72 -9.34 5.16
N VAL A 246 -12.81 -10.09 5.31
CA VAL A 246 -13.35 -10.48 6.62
C VAL A 246 -12.76 -11.81 7.08
N THR A 247 -12.90 -12.83 6.24
CA THR A 247 -12.49 -14.21 6.56
C THR A 247 -11.02 -14.47 6.26
N ARG A 248 -10.39 -13.63 5.44
CA ARG A 248 -9.01 -13.75 4.95
C ARG A 248 -8.75 -15.05 4.17
N ASN A 249 -9.81 -15.73 3.73
CA ASN A 249 -9.72 -16.90 2.87
C ASN A 249 -9.42 -16.47 1.43
N ALA A 250 -8.68 -17.31 0.70
CA ALA A 250 -8.40 -17.07 -0.71
C ALA A 250 -9.70 -17.01 -1.52
N THR A 251 -9.79 -16.03 -2.42
CA THR A 251 -10.91 -15.89 -3.37
C THR A 251 -10.63 -16.67 -4.66
N ALA A 252 -11.62 -16.76 -5.54
CA ALA A 252 -11.45 -17.36 -6.87
C ALA A 252 -10.42 -16.62 -7.75
N VAL A 253 -10.04 -15.38 -7.40
CA VAL A 253 -9.02 -14.60 -8.11
C VAL A 253 -7.60 -15.03 -7.71
N ALA A 254 -7.44 -15.67 -6.55
CA ALA A 254 -6.15 -16.16 -6.06
C ALA A 254 -5.78 -17.59 -6.52
N LEU A 255 -6.69 -18.27 -7.24
CA LEU A 255 -6.54 -19.64 -7.74
C LEU A 255 -6.26 -19.66 -9.25
#